data_AF-A0A2T4V6G4-F1
#
_entry.id   AF-A0A2T4V6G4-F1
#
_cell.length_a   1.000
_cell.length_b   1.000
_cell.length_c   1.000
_cell.angle_alpha   90.00
_cell.angle_beta   90.00
_cell.angle_gamma   90.00
#
_symmetry.space_group_name_H-M   'P 1'
#
loop_
_entity.id
_entity.type
_entity.pdbx_description
1 polymer ?
#
loop_
_entity_poly.entity_id
_entity_poly.type
_entity_poly.pdbx_seq_one_letter_code
_entity_poly.pdbx_strand_id
1 'polypeptide(L)'
;MLVSALASSGCFISENTGPGHPCSDDSECPTSYRCVTASPGNASCEVVYPPLPQEADSGTPDAGPVPTWCRDIRPILAASCVASCHGADTSGSHRTDFRLDQYEASGGVLGARDLAARIKVRAVDQQSMPPAGNPAPSAEQRELLTRWIAGGTPSCSDGGTQ
;
A
#
# COMPACT_ATOMS: atom_id res chain seq x y z
N MET A 1 7.63 37.32 57.48
CA MET A 1 8.22 36.31 56.58
C MET A 1 8.43 35.05 57.40
N LEU A 2 8.02 33.84 57.08
CA LEU A 2 7.35 33.25 55.92
C LEU A 2 6.68 31.94 56.43
N VAL A 3 5.50 31.63 55.91
CA VAL A 3 4.72 30.41 56.19
C VAL A 3 5.42 29.19 55.58
N SER A 4 5.30 28.00 56.19
CA SER A 4 5.49 26.74 55.45
C SER A 4 4.62 25.64 56.05
N ALA A 5 3.42 25.52 55.50
CA ALA A 5 2.57 24.34 55.60
C ALA A 5 3.09 23.29 54.60
N LEU A 6 3.40 22.09 55.08
CA LEU A 6 3.73 20.95 54.24
C LEU A 6 2.43 20.36 53.71
N ALA A 7 2.05 20.75 52.49
CA ALA A 7 1.02 20.04 51.73
C ALA A 7 1.65 18.76 51.15
N SER A 8 1.30 17.62 51.73
CA SER A 8 1.58 16.31 51.14
C SER A 8 0.70 16.12 49.91
N SER A 9 1.30 16.26 48.72
CA SER A 9 0.68 15.90 47.45
C SER A 9 0.47 14.39 47.41
N GLY A 10 -0.78 13.96 47.63
CA GLY A 10 -1.21 12.61 47.33
C GLY A 10 -1.27 12.40 45.81
N CYS A 11 -0.74 11.27 45.33
CA CYS A 11 -0.99 10.82 43.97
C CYS A 11 -2.48 10.48 43.84
N PHE A 12 -3.28 11.36 43.24
CA PHE A 12 -4.59 10.98 42.74
C PHE A 12 -4.36 10.16 41.46
N ILE A 13 -4.42 8.84 41.57
CA ILE A 13 -4.70 8.01 40.40
C ILE A 13 -6.14 8.37 40.02
N SER A 14 -6.28 9.20 39.00
CA SER A 14 -7.58 9.51 38.42
C SER A 14 -8.26 8.20 38.09
N GLU A 15 -9.44 8.01 38.66
CA GLU A 15 -10.32 6.89 38.39
C GLU A 15 -10.46 6.79 36.87
N ASN A 16 -10.15 5.59 36.34
CA ASN A 16 -10.07 5.32 34.93
C ASN A 16 -11.44 5.53 34.28
N THR A 17 -11.68 6.72 33.72
CA THR A 17 -12.82 7.04 32.84
C THR A 17 -12.59 6.43 31.45
N GLY A 18 -12.17 5.17 31.41
CA GLY A 18 -11.86 4.43 30.19
C GLY A 18 -13.09 3.72 29.61
N PRO A 19 -12.89 2.91 28.56
CA PRO A 19 -13.94 2.08 27.97
C PRO A 19 -14.63 1.24 29.05
N GLY A 20 -15.96 1.21 29.05
CA GLY A 20 -16.75 0.46 30.04
C GLY A 20 -17.09 1.22 31.33
N HIS A 21 -16.75 2.51 31.44
CA HIS A 21 -17.23 3.36 32.55
C HIS A 21 -18.75 3.58 32.43
N PRO A 22 -19.55 3.39 33.49
CA PRO A 22 -20.98 3.60 33.43
C PRO A 22 -21.31 5.08 33.18
N CYS A 23 -22.36 5.35 32.40
CA CYS A 23 -22.77 6.70 32.07
C CYS A 23 -24.29 6.81 31.92
N SER A 24 -24.80 8.03 32.09
CA SER A 24 -26.20 8.39 31.83
C SER A 24 -26.33 9.23 30.55
N ASP A 25 -25.32 10.05 30.25
CA ASP A 25 -25.23 10.85 29.03
C ASP A 25 -23.78 11.12 28.60
N ASP A 26 -23.61 11.70 27.42
CA ASP A 26 -22.30 11.92 26.78
C ASP A 26 -21.35 12.85 27.56
N SER A 27 -21.86 13.70 28.46
CA SER A 27 -21.03 14.62 29.24
C SER A 27 -20.23 13.92 30.34
N GLU A 28 -20.63 12.71 30.72
CA GLU A 28 -19.95 11.86 31.68
C GLU A 28 -18.81 11.05 31.04
N CYS A 29 -18.70 11.09 29.72
CA CYS A 29 -17.67 10.39 28.97
C CYS A 29 -16.52 11.33 28.56
N PRO A 30 -15.27 10.84 28.47
CA PRO A 30 -14.17 11.62 27.89
C PRO A 30 -14.47 12.01 26.45
N THR A 31 -13.79 13.06 25.95
CA THR A 31 -14.03 13.67 24.64
C THR A 31 -14.08 12.68 23.45
N SER A 32 -13.37 11.55 23.53
CA SER A 32 -13.32 10.51 22.49
C SER A 32 -14.35 9.37 22.66
N TYR A 33 -15.25 9.47 23.63
CA TYR A 33 -16.23 8.45 23.99
C TYR A 33 -17.66 9.01 23.96
N ARG A 34 -18.64 8.13 23.84
CA ARG A 34 -20.07 8.43 23.95
C ARG A 34 -20.76 7.43 24.85
N CYS A 35 -21.86 7.85 25.43
CA CYS A 35 -22.64 6.98 26.28
C CYS A 35 -23.51 6.06 25.42
N VAL A 36 -23.24 4.75 25.47
CA VAL A 36 -23.95 3.74 24.68
C VAL A 36 -24.69 2.78 25.61
N THR A 37 -25.98 2.55 25.36
CA THR A 37 -26.77 1.55 26.08
C THR A 37 -26.50 0.15 25.52
N ALA A 38 -25.65 -0.62 26.20
CA ALA A 38 -25.41 -2.01 25.86
C ALA A 38 -26.60 -2.93 26.23
N SER A 39 -27.38 -2.56 27.26
CA SER A 39 -28.59 -3.25 27.70
C SER A 39 -29.51 -2.32 28.52
N PRO A 40 -30.78 -2.67 28.75
CA PRO A 40 -31.68 -1.86 29.59
C PRO A 40 -31.09 -1.69 31.00
N GLY A 41 -30.74 -0.46 31.37
CA GLY A 41 -30.10 -0.14 32.66
C GLY A 41 -28.58 -0.34 32.71
N ASN A 42 -27.92 -0.66 31.59
CA ASN A 42 -26.46 -0.72 31.49
C ASN A 42 -26.00 0.12 30.30
N ALA A 43 -25.61 1.36 30.59
CA ALA A 43 -24.97 2.26 29.66
C ALA A 43 -23.51 2.46 30.06
N SER A 44 -22.62 2.40 29.08
CA SER A 44 -21.19 2.57 29.26
C SER A 44 -20.61 3.53 28.23
N CYS A 45 -19.54 4.23 28.61
CA CYS A 45 -18.73 5.03 27.71
C CYS A 45 -17.99 4.10 26.74
N GLU A 46 -18.36 4.16 25.48
CA GLU A 46 -17.74 3.43 24.38
C GLU A 46 -17.04 4.40 23.44
N VAL A 47 -15.96 3.95 22.81
CA VAL A 47 -15.21 4.75 21.84
C VAL A 47 -16.10 5.01 20.62
N VAL A 48 -16.20 6.28 20.20
CA VAL A 48 -16.83 6.61 18.92
C VAL A 48 -15.83 6.37 17.80
N TYR A 49 -16.07 5.34 17.01
CA TYR A 49 -15.42 5.16 15.72
C TYR A 49 -16.33 5.72 14.61
N PRO A 50 -15.81 6.43 13.58
CA PRO A 50 -14.40 6.73 13.28
C PRO A 50 -13.95 8.15 13.72
N PRO A 51 -12.62 8.39 13.86
CA PRO A 51 -12.07 9.72 14.14
C PRO A 51 -12.36 10.70 13.00
N LEU A 52 -12.38 12.00 13.34
CA LEU A 52 -12.40 13.08 12.35
C LEU A 52 -11.21 12.93 11.38
N PRO A 53 -11.31 13.36 10.10
CA PRO A 53 -10.32 13.11 9.04
C PRO A 53 -8.87 13.58 9.28
N GLN A 54 -8.55 14.16 10.42
CA GLN A 54 -7.20 14.64 10.76
C GLN A 54 -6.36 13.65 11.57
N GLU A 55 -6.98 12.62 12.15
CA GLU A 55 -6.28 11.53 12.85
C GLU A 55 -6.76 10.17 12.32
N ALA A 56 -7.09 10.11 11.03
CA ALA A 56 -7.02 8.84 10.33
C ALA A 56 -5.53 8.46 10.30
N ASP A 57 -5.20 7.32 10.90
CA ASP A 57 -3.91 6.66 10.80
C ASP A 57 -3.27 6.94 9.43
N SER A 58 -2.03 7.41 9.45
CA SER A 58 -1.14 7.50 8.28
C SER A 58 -0.78 6.11 7.75
N GLY A 59 -1.75 5.19 7.65
CA GLY A 59 -1.69 4.08 6.73
C GLY A 59 -1.36 4.68 5.37
N THR A 60 -0.28 4.20 4.77
CA THR A 60 0.11 4.53 3.40
C THR A 60 -1.16 4.63 2.55
N PRO A 61 -1.38 5.74 1.81
CA PRO A 61 -2.53 5.87 0.94
C PRO A 61 -2.68 4.55 0.19
N ASP A 62 -3.87 3.94 0.27
CA ASP A 62 -4.15 2.71 -0.47
C ASP A 62 -3.67 2.95 -1.90
N ALA A 63 -2.63 2.23 -2.32
CA ALA A 63 -1.86 2.52 -3.54
C ALA A 63 -2.69 2.26 -4.81
N GLY A 64 -3.99 2.03 -4.64
CA GLY A 64 -4.95 1.67 -5.65
C GLY A 64 -4.95 0.17 -5.92
N PRO A 65 -5.87 -0.29 -6.78
CA PRO A 65 -5.98 -1.70 -7.14
C PRO A 65 -4.67 -2.21 -7.73
N VAL A 66 -4.37 -3.50 -7.49
CA VAL A 66 -3.21 -4.18 -8.07
C VAL A 66 -3.25 -4.02 -9.59
N PRO A 67 -2.18 -3.51 -10.24
CA PRO A 67 -2.16 -3.34 -11.69
C PRO A 67 -2.24 -4.69 -12.39
N THR A 68 -2.80 -4.72 -13.60
CA THR A 68 -2.89 -5.93 -14.44
C THR A 68 -1.91 -5.86 -15.60
N TRP A 69 -1.48 -7.02 -16.08
CA TRP A 69 -0.62 -7.10 -17.26
C TRP A 69 -1.21 -6.33 -18.44
N CYS A 70 -2.47 -6.60 -18.76
CA CYS A 70 -3.06 -6.20 -20.04
C CYS A 70 -3.39 -4.71 -20.12
N ARG A 71 -3.84 -4.13 -19.00
CA ARG A 71 -4.21 -2.71 -18.92
C ARG A 71 -3.01 -1.84 -18.58
N ASP A 72 -2.22 -2.25 -17.60
CA ASP A 72 -1.29 -1.34 -16.92
C ASP A 72 0.18 -1.59 -17.31
N ILE A 73 0.59 -2.86 -17.41
CA ILE A 73 2.02 -3.20 -17.53
C ILE A 73 2.50 -3.37 -18.96
N ARG A 74 1.71 -4.03 -19.81
CA ARG A 74 2.06 -4.24 -21.23
C ARG A 74 2.36 -2.92 -21.95
N PRO A 75 1.60 -1.82 -21.76
CA PRO A 75 1.94 -0.54 -22.38
C PRO A 75 3.30 0.01 -21.93
N ILE A 76 3.67 -0.17 -20.66
CA ILE A 76 4.97 0.27 -20.11
C ILE A 76 6.11 -0.53 -20.75
N LEU A 77 6.00 -1.86 -20.77
CA LEU A 77 7.05 -2.70 -21.36
C LEU A 77 7.16 -2.48 -22.88
N ALA A 78 6.03 -2.28 -23.57
CA ALA A 78 6.03 -1.97 -25.00
C ALA A 78 6.80 -0.67 -25.31
N ALA A 79 6.57 0.39 -24.51
CA ALA A 79 7.20 1.69 -24.70
C ALA A 79 8.69 1.71 -24.32
N SER A 80 9.09 0.95 -23.30
CA SER A 80 10.42 1.09 -22.69
C SER A 80 11.35 -0.11 -22.83
N CYS A 81 10.85 -1.28 -23.21
CA CYS A 81 11.63 -2.52 -23.14
C CYS A 81 11.60 -3.35 -24.42
N VAL A 82 10.46 -3.38 -25.11
CA VAL A 82 10.23 -4.28 -26.24
C VAL A 82 11.03 -3.84 -27.46
N ALA A 83 10.65 -2.73 -28.11
CA ALA A 83 11.29 -2.15 -29.31
C ALA A 83 12.13 -3.15 -30.13
N SER A 84 13.40 -2.82 -30.42
CA SER A 84 14.37 -3.69 -31.08
C SER A 84 15.17 -4.58 -30.11
N CYS A 85 14.76 -4.67 -28.84
CA CYS A 85 15.58 -5.25 -27.78
C CYS A 85 14.97 -6.54 -27.20
N HIS A 86 13.83 -6.46 -26.53
CA HIS A 86 13.23 -7.59 -25.81
C HIS A 86 11.85 -7.98 -26.37
N GLY A 87 11.67 -7.77 -27.67
CA GLY A 87 10.49 -8.13 -28.45
C GLY A 87 10.81 -9.13 -29.56
N ALA A 88 9.97 -9.16 -30.60
CA ALA A 88 10.22 -9.99 -31.78
C ALA A 88 11.51 -9.63 -32.49
N ASP A 89 11.80 -8.35 -32.52
CA ASP A 89 13.10 -7.83 -32.90
C ASP A 89 14.02 -7.80 -31.67
N THR A 90 15.15 -8.48 -31.79
CA THR A 90 16.18 -8.57 -30.75
C THR A 90 17.51 -7.96 -31.21
N SER A 91 17.53 -7.22 -32.32
CA SER A 91 18.75 -6.65 -32.92
C SER A 91 19.53 -5.71 -31.98
N GLY A 92 18.87 -5.10 -31.00
CA GLY A 92 19.47 -4.21 -30.01
C GLY A 92 19.94 -4.89 -28.72
N SER A 93 19.51 -6.11 -28.41
CA SER A 93 19.90 -6.81 -27.17
C SER A 93 20.60 -8.16 -27.40
N HIS A 94 20.34 -8.78 -28.56
CA HIS A 94 20.70 -10.15 -28.91
C HIS A 94 20.22 -11.21 -27.91
N ARG A 95 19.21 -10.90 -27.08
CA ARG A 95 18.56 -11.84 -26.15
C ARG A 95 17.34 -12.43 -26.80
N THR A 96 17.38 -13.74 -27.03
CA THR A 96 16.32 -14.52 -27.68
C THR A 96 15.65 -15.52 -26.75
N ASP A 97 16.13 -15.63 -25.51
CA ASP A 97 15.66 -16.56 -24.48
C ASP A 97 14.37 -16.09 -23.79
N PHE A 98 13.99 -14.82 -23.96
CA PHE A 98 12.77 -14.26 -23.40
C PHE A 98 12.19 -13.13 -24.27
N ARG A 99 10.91 -12.86 -24.06
CA ARG A 99 10.10 -11.89 -24.78
C ARG A 99 9.21 -11.13 -23.80
N LEU A 100 9.41 -9.81 -23.72
CA LEU A 100 8.67 -8.94 -22.79
C LEU A 100 7.39 -8.35 -23.41
N ASP A 101 7.09 -8.64 -24.67
CA ASP A 101 5.79 -8.35 -25.28
C ASP A 101 4.77 -9.48 -25.09
N GLN A 102 5.22 -10.62 -24.58
CA GLN A 102 4.37 -11.76 -24.22
C GLN A 102 4.25 -11.86 -22.70
N TYR A 103 3.05 -12.18 -22.21
CA TYR A 103 2.83 -12.33 -20.76
C TYR A 103 3.54 -13.58 -20.23
N GLU A 104 3.32 -14.73 -20.87
CA GLU A 104 3.75 -16.04 -20.43
C GLU A 104 4.58 -16.75 -21.50
N ALA A 105 5.31 -17.78 -21.08
CA ALA A 105 6.23 -18.50 -21.95
C ALA A 105 5.50 -19.14 -23.15
N SER A 106 6.18 -19.15 -24.30
CA SER A 106 5.69 -19.79 -25.51
C SER A 106 6.84 -20.42 -26.28
N GLY A 107 6.69 -21.70 -26.64
CA GLY A 107 7.71 -22.42 -27.41
C GLY A 107 9.09 -22.49 -26.74
N GLY A 108 9.15 -22.45 -25.40
CA GLY A 108 10.40 -22.45 -24.63
C GLY A 108 11.05 -21.07 -24.46
N VAL A 109 10.44 -20.00 -24.99
CA VAL A 109 10.87 -18.62 -24.80
C VAL A 109 10.08 -18.03 -23.63
N LEU A 110 10.77 -17.49 -22.63
CA LEU A 110 10.15 -16.97 -21.39
C LEU A 110 9.36 -15.67 -21.65
N GLY A 111 8.26 -15.47 -20.91
CA GLY A 111 7.44 -14.26 -20.96
C GLY A 111 7.79 -13.23 -19.88
N ALA A 112 7.08 -12.11 -19.88
CA ALA A 112 7.24 -11.05 -18.89
C ALA A 112 6.95 -11.51 -17.45
N ARG A 113 5.98 -12.42 -17.26
CA ARG A 113 5.67 -13.05 -15.96
C ARG A 113 6.88 -13.78 -15.41
N ASP A 114 7.53 -14.60 -16.24
CA ASP A 114 8.71 -15.39 -15.86
C ASP A 114 9.91 -14.48 -15.51
N LEU A 115 9.96 -13.30 -16.13
CA LEU A 115 11.02 -12.31 -15.96
C LEU A 115 10.69 -11.23 -14.91
N ALA A 116 9.56 -11.32 -14.21
CA ALA A 116 9.10 -10.29 -13.28
C ALA A 116 10.16 -9.87 -12.25
N ALA A 117 10.81 -10.82 -11.59
CA ALA A 117 11.89 -10.52 -10.64
C ALA A 117 13.07 -9.77 -11.29
N ARG A 118 13.43 -10.12 -12.54
CA ARG A 118 14.47 -9.42 -13.29
C ARG A 118 14.03 -8.03 -13.73
N ILE A 119 12.76 -7.86 -14.13
CA ILE A 119 12.17 -6.56 -14.45
C ILE A 119 12.27 -5.65 -13.23
N LYS A 120 11.90 -6.13 -12.03
CA LYS A 120 12.06 -5.36 -10.78
C LYS A 120 13.51 -4.89 -10.60
N VAL A 121 14.47 -5.83 -10.64
CA VAL A 121 15.87 -5.49 -10.39
C VAL A 121 16.40 -4.49 -11.42
N ARG A 122 16.13 -4.70 -12.72
CA ARG A 122 16.76 -3.91 -13.79
C ARG A 122 16.04 -2.59 -14.08
N ALA A 123 14.71 -2.59 -14.03
CA ALA A 123 13.87 -1.46 -14.40
C ALA A 123 13.28 -0.72 -13.20
N VAL A 124 13.40 -1.21 -11.97
CA VAL A 124 12.95 -0.48 -10.77
C VAL A 124 14.13 -0.19 -9.86
N ASP A 125 14.82 -1.23 -9.40
CA ASP A 125 15.81 -1.10 -8.33
C ASP A 125 17.14 -0.47 -8.81
N GLN A 126 17.69 -1.02 -9.90
CA GLN A 126 18.99 -0.56 -10.46
C GLN A 126 18.81 0.52 -11.51
N GLN A 127 17.62 0.62 -12.09
CA GLN A 127 17.32 1.51 -13.22
C GLN A 127 18.32 1.42 -14.38
N SER A 128 18.99 0.27 -14.53
CA SER A 128 19.99 0.02 -15.56
C SER A 128 19.36 -0.35 -16.90
N MET A 129 18.04 -0.60 -16.92
CA MET A 129 17.26 -0.80 -18.12
C MET A 129 16.09 0.19 -18.18
N PRO A 130 15.78 0.71 -19.38
CA PRO A 130 16.56 0.53 -20.61
C PRO A 130 17.90 1.30 -20.58
N PRO A 131 18.85 1.01 -21.48
CA PRO A 131 20.13 1.72 -21.54
C PRO A 131 19.92 3.23 -21.79
N ALA A 132 20.87 4.05 -21.32
CA ALA A 132 20.82 5.49 -21.50
C ALA A 132 20.57 5.88 -22.97
N GLY A 133 19.73 6.89 -23.19
CA GLY A 133 19.30 7.33 -24.52
C GLY A 133 18.04 6.62 -25.06
N ASN A 134 17.53 5.61 -24.36
CA ASN A 134 16.25 4.95 -24.70
C ASN A 134 15.11 5.43 -23.79
N PRO A 135 13.84 5.34 -24.23
CA PRO A 135 12.69 5.75 -23.43
C PRO A 135 12.54 4.93 -22.14
N ALA A 136 12.86 5.52 -20.99
CA ALA A 136 12.77 4.84 -19.70
C ALA A 136 11.39 5.02 -19.04
N PRO A 137 10.93 4.06 -18.21
CA PRO A 137 9.70 4.23 -17.45
C PRO A 137 9.82 5.40 -16.46
N SER A 138 8.74 6.16 -16.31
CA SER A 138 8.60 7.21 -15.28
C SER A 138 8.59 6.62 -13.87
N ALA A 139 8.66 7.47 -12.85
CA ALA A 139 8.56 7.03 -11.46
C ALA A 139 7.22 6.32 -11.18
N GLU A 140 6.12 6.85 -11.70
CA GLU A 140 4.77 6.29 -11.55
C GLU A 140 4.65 4.94 -12.29
N GLN A 141 5.25 4.82 -13.47
CA GLN A 141 5.28 3.55 -14.20
C GLN A 141 6.12 2.48 -13.48
N ARG A 142 7.22 2.88 -12.83
CA ARG A 142 8.01 1.96 -11.99
C ARG A 142 7.21 1.52 -10.76
N GLU A 143 6.39 2.39 -10.19
CA GLU A 143 5.49 2.01 -9.10
C GLU A 143 4.44 0.99 -9.57
N LEU A 144 3.88 1.15 -10.77
CA LEU A 144 2.98 0.15 -11.36
C LEU A 144 3.69 -1.21 -11.52
N LEU A 145 4.94 -1.22 -12.00
CA LEU A 145 5.74 -2.45 -12.08
C LEU A 145 5.95 -3.07 -10.70
N THR A 146 6.33 -2.28 -9.69
CA THR A 146 6.51 -2.74 -8.31
C THR A 146 5.25 -3.41 -7.77
N ARG A 147 4.09 -2.75 -7.89
CA ARG A 147 2.82 -3.27 -7.37
C ARG A 147 2.32 -4.49 -8.11
N TRP A 148 2.47 -4.53 -9.44
CA TRP A 148 2.12 -5.72 -10.22
C TRP A 148 2.96 -6.93 -9.81
N ILE A 149 4.27 -6.75 -9.60
CA ILE A 149 5.18 -7.82 -9.18
C ILE A 149 4.87 -8.29 -7.76
N ALA A 150 4.66 -7.35 -6.84
CA ALA A 150 4.27 -7.66 -5.46
C ALA A 150 2.91 -8.37 -5.38
N GLY A 151 1.97 -8.00 -6.25
CA GLY A 151 0.63 -8.59 -6.36
C GLY A 151 0.58 -9.94 -7.09
N GLY A 152 1.72 -10.60 -7.35
CA GLY A 152 1.73 -11.92 -7.98
C GLY A 152 1.54 -11.90 -9.50
N THR A 153 1.80 -10.77 -10.15
CA THR A 153 1.80 -10.59 -11.60
C THR A 153 0.48 -10.94 -12.31
N PRO A 154 -0.68 -10.42 -11.86
CA PRO A 154 -1.97 -10.78 -12.44
C PRO A 154 -2.02 -10.52 -13.96
N SER A 155 -2.68 -11.43 -14.68
CA SER A 155 -2.88 -11.38 -16.13
C SER A 155 -3.98 -10.37 -16.51
N CYS A 156 -4.83 -10.63 -17.51
CA CYS A 156 -5.95 -9.74 -17.85
C CYS A 156 -7.16 -9.87 -16.90
N SER A 157 -7.39 -11.06 -16.35
CA SER A 157 -8.62 -11.43 -15.61
C SER A 157 -8.46 -11.46 -14.09
N ASP A 158 -7.22 -11.43 -13.60
CA ASP A 158 -6.90 -11.78 -12.21
C ASP A 158 -6.68 -10.52 -11.33
N GLY A 159 -6.94 -9.33 -11.88
CA GLY A 159 -6.65 -8.03 -11.26
C GLY A 159 -7.60 -7.59 -10.14
N GLY A 160 -8.41 -8.49 -9.61
CA GLY A 160 -9.41 -8.15 -8.60
C GLY A 160 -9.66 -9.32 -7.68
N THR A 161 -8.85 -9.43 -6.63
CA THR A 161 -9.21 -9.86 -5.26
C THR A 161 -7.92 -10.13 -4.49
N GLN A 162 -7.56 -9.26 -3.55
CA GLN A 162 -6.84 -9.57 -2.31
C GLN A 162 -7.35 -8.58 -1.27
#